data_AF-A5FTW4-F1
#
_entry.id   AF-A5FTW4-F1
#
_cell.length_a   1.000
_cell.length_b   1.000
_cell.length_c   1.000
_cell.angle_alpha   90.00
_cell.angle_beta   90.00
_cell.angle_gamma   90.00
#
_symmetry.space_group_name_H-M   'P 1'
#
loop_
_entity.id
_entity.type
_entity.pdbx_description
1 polymer ?
#
loop_
_entity_poly.entity_id
_entity_poly.type
_entity_poly.pdbx_seq_one_letter_code
_entity_poly.pdbx_strand_id
1 'polypeptide(L)'
;MRAARTGKESTGFFRIGEASEVGGLVLGGDYCAEHESGIEELRREFGISSKAPPGIERYRISGLSSRSALVFCDRPDLDQSILCCSHPSNVAQLVGKPGITGGLATRHEGFDLVAANRLVAFLPTWRDKDDRVRVLPVHSKAADREAWKAYNAGIIGAWSERSFMVRALGEDARRDLEAVYNALLGCDIALSATRALTPFGRGGLAIVIASRIQPADLDRLREQDEDQDLLDATFKATGLPARFAERRGTDPLFGPNAKPAYFGIRPTWTREFIERRKADPAARPTEDDLTVWLNPMEQRHHNFGWFSVDALRRWFDGEGPVVKAWVEQQRVGFPDQPAPDGLAPGCG
;
A
#
# COMPACT_ATOMS: atom_id res chain seq x y z
N MET A 1 -17.33 -3.74 10.63
CA MET A 1 -17.06 -2.29 10.46
C MET A 1 -18.17 -1.58 9.67
N ARG A 2 -18.85 -0.55 10.23
CA ARG A 2 -19.68 0.37 9.43
C ARG A 2 -18.74 1.12 8.49
N ALA A 3 -19.07 1.15 7.19
CA ALA A 3 -18.22 1.71 6.15
C ALA A 3 -17.73 3.11 6.54
N ALA A 4 -16.40 3.26 6.66
CA ALA A 4 -15.75 4.54 6.45
C ALA A 4 -16.34 5.15 5.17
N ARG A 5 -16.70 6.43 5.24
CA ARG A 5 -17.40 7.19 4.19
C ARG A 5 -17.04 6.68 2.79
N THR A 6 -18.05 6.39 1.98
CA THR A 6 -18.00 5.83 0.62
C THR A 6 -17.32 6.73 -0.43
N GLY A 7 -16.47 7.67 -0.03
CA GLY A 7 -15.59 8.45 -0.91
C GLY A 7 -14.14 8.11 -0.59
N LYS A 8 -13.44 7.56 -1.60
CA LYS A 8 -11.97 7.38 -1.71
C LYS A 8 -11.19 7.35 -0.39
N GLU A 9 -10.68 6.17 0.00
CA GLU A 9 -9.37 5.96 0.65
C GLU A 9 -8.87 7.15 1.50
N SER A 10 -9.71 7.66 2.40
CA SER A 10 -9.50 8.97 3.00
C SER A 10 -8.72 8.83 4.30
N THR A 11 -7.65 9.62 4.42
CA THR A 11 -6.94 9.76 5.69
C THR A 11 -7.93 10.21 6.76
N GLY A 12 -8.09 9.40 7.81
CA GLY A 12 -9.12 9.64 8.82
C GLY A 12 -9.06 8.65 9.98
N PHE A 13 -9.69 9.03 11.10
CA PHE A 13 -10.04 8.08 12.15
C PHE A 13 -11.25 7.25 11.72
N PHE A 14 -11.27 5.99 12.13
CA PHE A 14 -12.51 5.22 12.13
C PHE A 14 -12.92 4.94 13.58
N ARG A 15 -14.22 4.99 13.83
CA ARG A 15 -14.81 4.75 15.15
C ARG A 15 -15.54 3.40 15.16
N ILE A 16 -15.59 2.75 16.32
CA ILE A 16 -16.21 1.43 16.50
C ILE A 16 -17.44 1.56 17.40
N GLY A 17 -18.50 0.84 17.04
CA GLY A 17 -19.77 0.80 17.79
C GLY A 17 -20.58 2.10 17.70
N GLU A 18 -21.60 2.19 18.56
CA GLU A 18 -22.38 3.42 18.77
C GLU A 18 -21.63 4.43 19.65
N ALA A 19 -20.61 3.96 20.39
CA ALA A 19 -19.95 4.65 21.49
C ALA A 19 -18.96 5.75 21.09
N SER A 20 -18.83 6.08 19.81
CA SER A 20 -17.87 7.09 19.32
C SER A 20 -16.40 6.83 19.72
N GLU A 21 -16.03 5.64 20.17
CA GLU A 21 -14.63 5.33 20.51
C GLU A 21 -13.80 5.16 19.23
N VAL A 22 -12.58 5.71 19.23
CA VAL A 22 -11.65 5.54 18.11
C VAL A 22 -11.21 4.08 18.00
N GLY A 23 -11.45 3.44 16.86
CA GLY A 23 -10.95 2.10 16.57
C GLY A 23 -9.53 2.09 16.03
N GLY A 24 -9.08 3.23 15.51
CA GLY A 24 -7.79 3.40 14.87
C GLY A 24 -7.83 4.53 13.85
N LEU A 25 -6.83 4.56 12.97
CA LEU A 25 -6.74 5.50 11.87
C LEU A 25 -6.31 4.80 10.58
N VAL A 26 -6.67 5.40 9.46
CA VAL A 26 -6.19 5.04 8.14
C VAL A 26 -5.47 6.26 7.57
N LEU A 27 -4.28 6.05 7.02
CA LEU A 27 -3.57 7.02 6.21
C LEU A 27 -3.76 6.60 4.75
N GLY A 28 -4.46 7.40 3.96
CA GLY A 28 -4.71 7.08 2.55
C GLY A 28 -3.40 6.87 1.78
N GLY A 29 -3.46 6.14 0.67
CA GLY A 29 -2.31 6.02 -0.23
C GLY A 29 -2.00 7.36 -0.88
N ASP A 30 -0.73 7.79 -0.84
CA ASP A 30 -0.28 8.99 -1.53
C ASP A 30 0.12 8.71 -3.00
N TYR A 31 0.51 9.72 -3.77
CA TYR A 31 0.85 9.59 -5.21
C TYR A 31 2.32 9.23 -5.50
N CYS A 32 3.13 8.95 -4.48
CA CYS A 32 4.55 8.62 -4.64
C CYS A 32 4.80 7.13 -4.89
N ALA A 33 5.91 6.84 -5.58
CA ALA A 33 6.32 5.49 -6.00
C ALA A 33 6.58 4.50 -4.85
N GLU A 34 6.60 4.97 -3.61
CA GLU A 34 6.88 4.17 -2.41
C GLU A 34 5.79 3.11 -2.10
N HIS A 35 4.61 3.21 -2.72
CA HIS A 35 3.51 2.26 -2.55
C HIS A 35 3.72 0.91 -3.22
N GLU A 36 4.67 0.79 -4.14
CA GLU A 36 4.97 -0.48 -4.82
C GLU A 36 5.78 -1.43 -3.90
N SER A 37 6.47 -0.88 -2.90
CA SER A 37 7.28 -1.66 -1.94
C SER A 37 6.48 -2.23 -0.77
N GLY A 38 5.21 -1.80 -0.59
CA GLY A 38 4.37 -2.19 0.55
C GLY A 38 4.87 -1.64 1.89
N ILE A 39 4.55 -2.35 2.99
CA ILE A 39 4.87 -1.93 4.37
C ILE A 39 5.80 -2.92 5.09
N GLU A 40 6.55 -3.75 4.37
CA GLU A 40 7.33 -4.83 5.00
C GLU A 40 8.43 -4.31 5.93
N GLU A 41 9.08 -3.22 5.54
CA GLU A 41 10.07 -2.55 6.40
C GLU A 41 9.40 -2.03 7.68
N LEU A 42 8.25 -1.35 7.59
CA LEU A 42 7.50 -0.85 8.73
C LEU A 42 7.03 -1.99 9.63
N ARG A 43 6.54 -3.09 9.05
CA ARG A 43 6.17 -4.30 9.79
C ARG A 43 7.34 -4.82 10.62
N ARG A 44 8.53 -4.89 10.02
CA ARG A 44 9.76 -5.27 10.72
C ARG A 44 10.15 -4.26 11.80
N GLU A 45 9.99 -2.96 11.55
CA GLU A 45 10.23 -1.92 12.55
C GLU A 45 9.31 -2.07 13.77
N PHE A 46 8.11 -2.63 13.60
CA PHE A 46 7.16 -2.91 14.70
C PHE A 46 7.18 -4.36 15.21
N GLY A 47 8.17 -5.17 14.80
CA GLY A 47 8.31 -6.56 15.23
C GLY A 47 7.22 -7.51 14.73
N ILE A 48 6.46 -7.12 13.69
CA ILE A 48 5.42 -7.97 13.11
C ILE A 48 6.10 -9.11 12.35
N SER A 49 5.80 -10.34 12.76
CA SER A 49 6.36 -11.56 12.14
C SER A 49 5.62 -11.94 10.86
N SER A 50 6.35 -12.22 9.80
CA SER A 50 5.79 -12.83 8.57
C SER A 50 5.36 -14.29 8.76
N LYS A 51 5.70 -14.90 9.90
CA LYS A 51 5.32 -16.28 10.27
C LYS A 51 4.19 -16.33 11.29
N ALA A 52 3.61 -15.19 11.66
CA ALA A 52 2.50 -15.16 12.59
C ALA A 52 1.27 -15.88 12.01
N PRO A 53 0.46 -16.54 12.87
CA PRO A 53 -0.70 -17.29 12.42
C PRO A 53 -1.75 -16.36 11.78
N PRO A 54 -2.62 -16.89 10.91
CA PRO A 54 -3.75 -16.14 10.34
C PRO A 54 -4.61 -15.41 11.39
N GLY A 55 -5.11 -14.22 11.02
CA GLY A 55 -5.92 -13.36 11.86
C GLY A 55 -5.12 -12.19 12.44
N ILE A 56 -5.62 -11.62 13.54
CA ILE A 56 -5.05 -10.37 14.08
C ILE A 56 -3.56 -10.46 14.47
N GLU A 57 -3.12 -11.63 14.90
CA GLU A 57 -1.72 -11.87 15.28
C GLU A 57 -0.75 -11.67 14.12
N ARG A 58 -1.21 -11.84 12.87
CA ARG A 58 -0.43 -11.54 11.65
C ARG A 58 -0.09 -10.06 11.49
N TYR A 59 -0.83 -9.18 12.15
CA TYR A 59 -0.71 -7.73 12.01
C TYR A 59 -0.28 -7.06 13.31
N ARG A 60 -0.31 -7.80 14.42
CA ARG A 60 -0.06 -7.29 15.76
C ARG A 60 1.40 -6.93 15.95
N ILE A 61 1.64 -5.72 16.45
CA ILE A 61 2.99 -5.27 16.80
C ILE A 61 3.48 -6.00 18.06
N SER A 62 4.79 -6.24 18.14
CA SER A 62 5.40 -6.84 19.34
C SER A 62 6.38 -5.89 20.05
N GLY A 63 6.60 -4.70 19.49
CA GLY A 63 7.53 -3.71 20.01
C GLY A 63 8.00 -2.75 18.92
N LEU A 64 9.04 -1.97 19.21
CA LEU A 64 9.69 -1.09 18.24
C LEU A 64 11.15 -1.51 18.08
N SER A 65 11.65 -1.57 16.84
CA SER A 65 13.04 -1.86 16.55
C SER A 65 13.95 -0.71 16.98
N SER A 66 15.22 -1.02 17.26
CA SER A 66 16.23 -0.02 17.62
C SER A 66 16.56 0.99 16.50
N ARG A 67 16.04 0.79 15.28
CA ARG A 67 16.27 1.67 14.13
C ARG A 67 15.25 2.78 13.98
N SER A 68 14.09 2.65 14.62
CA SER A 68 13.00 3.62 14.58
C SER A 68 12.74 4.20 15.95
N ALA A 69 12.28 5.44 16.02
CA ALA A 69 11.76 6.05 17.22
C ALA A 69 10.30 6.43 17.01
N LEU A 70 9.47 6.17 18.02
CA LEU A 70 8.08 6.58 18.05
C LEU A 70 7.94 7.80 18.97
N VAL A 71 7.37 8.89 18.47
CA VAL A 71 7.11 10.07 19.29
C VAL A 71 5.68 10.53 19.21
N PHE A 72 5.19 10.99 20.36
CA PHE A 72 3.97 11.76 20.45
C PHE A 72 4.30 13.16 20.95
N CYS A 73 4.04 14.17 20.14
CA CYS A 73 4.26 15.56 20.49
C CYS A 73 2.92 16.26 20.62
N ASP A 74 2.68 16.98 21.71
CA ASP A 74 1.43 17.74 21.91
C ASP A 74 1.71 19.24 22.05
N ARG A 75 0.92 20.06 21.35
CA ARG A 75 0.95 21.53 21.40
C ARG A 75 -0.47 22.06 21.60
N PRO A 76 -0.98 22.07 22.84
CA PRO A 76 -2.31 22.59 23.15
C PRO A 76 -2.51 24.03 22.72
N ASP A 77 -1.45 24.85 22.81
CA ASP A 77 -1.42 26.25 22.38
C ASP A 77 -1.67 26.42 20.87
N LEU A 78 -1.33 25.41 20.07
CA LEU A 78 -1.59 25.40 18.63
C LEU A 78 -2.82 24.59 18.24
N ASP A 79 -3.46 23.93 19.21
CA ASP A 79 -4.52 22.95 19.01
C ASP A 79 -4.07 21.79 18.10
N GLN A 80 -2.87 21.24 18.34
CA GLN A 80 -2.30 20.16 17.51
C GLN A 80 -1.54 19.10 18.30
N SER A 81 -1.56 17.87 17.79
CA SER A 81 -0.67 16.80 18.21
C SER A 81 -0.05 16.11 17.00
N ILE A 82 1.14 15.54 17.15
CA ILE A 82 1.84 14.77 16.14
C ILE A 82 2.19 13.40 16.70
N LEU A 83 1.88 12.34 15.95
CA LEU A 83 2.37 10.99 16.16
C LEU A 83 3.32 10.66 15.00
N CYS A 84 4.57 10.34 15.29
CA CYS A 84 5.58 10.09 14.25
C CYS A 84 6.38 8.83 14.59
N CYS A 85 6.50 7.93 13.62
CA CYS A 85 7.44 6.82 13.64
C CYS A 85 8.43 7.01 12.49
N SER A 86 9.70 7.26 12.79
CA SER A 86 10.74 7.47 11.77
C SER A 86 12.13 7.18 12.34
N HIS A 87 13.16 7.35 11.51
CA HIS A 87 14.55 7.28 11.94
C HIS A 87 14.82 8.31 13.06
N PRO A 88 15.61 7.97 14.10
CA PRO A 88 15.85 8.84 15.25
C PRO A 88 16.35 10.24 14.89
N SER A 89 17.11 10.41 13.80
CA SER A 89 17.56 11.74 13.33
C SER A 89 16.40 12.64 12.89
N ASN A 90 15.40 12.08 12.21
CA ASN A 90 14.22 12.83 11.75
C ASN A 90 13.38 13.24 12.95
N VAL A 91 13.21 12.31 13.89
CA VAL A 91 12.51 12.56 15.16
C VAL A 91 13.23 13.62 15.99
N ALA A 92 14.56 13.57 16.10
CA ALA A 92 15.36 14.57 16.80
C ALA A 92 15.16 15.98 16.23
N GLN A 93 15.10 16.12 14.90
CA GLN A 93 14.78 17.38 14.24
C GLN A 93 13.36 17.85 14.56
N LEU A 94 12.38 16.94 14.52
CA LEU A 94 10.98 17.24 14.83
C LEU A 94 10.82 17.80 16.25
N VAL A 95 11.45 17.17 17.24
CA VAL A 95 11.30 17.57 18.65
C VAL A 95 12.29 18.65 19.09
N GLY A 96 13.25 19.02 18.23
CA GLY A 96 14.31 19.97 18.55
C GLY A 96 15.27 19.49 19.63
N LYS A 97 15.42 18.17 19.82
CA LYS A 97 16.30 17.57 20.84
C LYS A 97 17.23 16.54 20.20
N PRO A 98 18.56 16.68 20.36
CA PRO A 98 19.50 15.63 19.94
C PRO A 98 19.35 14.38 20.82
N GLY A 99 19.94 13.26 20.39
CA GLY A 99 20.06 12.07 21.23
C GLY A 99 18.80 11.23 21.38
N ILE A 100 17.84 11.36 20.46
CA ILE A 100 16.74 10.39 20.38
C ILE A 100 17.32 9.00 20.08
N THR A 101 16.99 8.03 20.92
CA THR A 101 17.42 6.64 20.76
C THR A 101 16.28 5.86 20.13
N GLY A 102 16.59 5.01 19.14
CA GLY A 102 15.59 4.12 18.55
C GLY A 102 15.16 3.01 19.50
N GLY A 103 14.06 2.33 19.18
CA GLY A 103 13.41 1.32 20.02
C GLY A 103 12.62 1.90 21.18
N LEU A 104 12.53 3.23 21.28
CA LEU A 104 11.81 3.94 22.33
C LEU A 104 10.59 4.66 21.77
N ALA A 105 9.53 4.61 22.56
CA ALA A 105 8.37 5.47 22.41
C ALA A 105 8.45 6.60 23.45
N THR A 106 8.40 7.86 23.02
CA THR A 106 8.55 9.01 23.94
C THR A 106 7.49 10.08 23.70
N ARG A 107 7.10 10.77 24.77
CA ARG A 107 6.19 11.93 24.72
C ARG A 107 6.98 13.22 24.86
N HIS A 108 6.59 14.24 24.10
CA HIS A 108 7.16 15.59 24.16
C HIS A 108 6.05 16.64 24.23
N GLU A 109 6.25 17.69 25.03
CA GLU A 109 5.31 18.82 25.20
C GLU A 109 5.43 19.86 24.07
N GLY A 110 6.16 19.53 23.00
CA GLY A 110 6.30 20.41 21.85
C GLY A 110 7.04 19.79 20.68
N PHE A 111 7.00 20.50 19.57
CA PHE A 111 7.72 20.19 18.33
C PHE A 111 8.02 21.48 17.57
N ASP A 112 9.03 21.41 16.70
CA ASP A 112 9.34 22.47 15.74
C ASP A 112 8.38 22.36 14.55
N LEU A 113 7.58 23.41 14.34
CA LEU A 113 6.55 23.43 13.30
C LEU A 113 7.15 23.42 11.88
N VAL A 114 8.30 24.05 11.68
CA VAL A 114 8.98 24.08 10.38
C VAL A 114 9.54 22.70 10.05
N ALA A 115 10.17 22.04 11.02
CA ALA A 115 10.66 20.67 10.90
C ALA A 115 9.50 19.70 10.63
N ALA A 116 8.40 19.82 11.37
CA ALA A 116 7.20 19.01 11.13
C ALA A 116 6.71 19.14 9.69
N ASN A 117 6.58 20.38 9.18
CA ASN A 117 6.12 20.60 7.81
C ASN A 117 7.10 20.07 6.75
N ARG A 118 8.42 20.12 7.02
CA ARG A 118 9.43 19.54 6.12
C ARG A 118 9.36 18.02 6.06
N LEU A 119 9.14 17.36 7.20
CA LEU A 119 9.12 15.90 7.30
C LEU A 119 7.91 15.27 6.62
N VAL A 120 6.74 15.92 6.63
CA VAL A 120 5.54 15.37 5.98
C VAL A 120 5.65 15.50 4.44
N ALA A 121 6.58 16.31 3.91
CA ALA A 121 6.75 16.62 2.47
C ALA A 121 5.48 17.12 1.74
N PHE A 122 4.31 17.10 2.38
CA PHE A 122 3.06 17.66 1.92
C PHE A 122 2.95 19.10 2.36
N LEU A 123 3.00 20.01 1.39
CA LEU A 123 2.22 21.23 1.47
C LEU A 123 0.75 20.80 1.42
N PRO A 124 -0.03 20.87 2.52
CA PRO A 124 -1.37 20.32 2.54
C PRO A 124 -2.20 21.05 1.49
N THR A 125 -2.68 20.34 0.47
CA THR A 125 -3.57 20.92 -0.53
C THR A 125 -4.99 20.38 -0.37
N TRP A 126 -5.99 21.24 -0.47
CA TRP A 126 -7.41 20.85 -0.52
C TRP A 126 -8.15 21.71 -1.53
N ARG A 127 -9.35 21.28 -1.92
CA ARG A 127 -10.24 22.09 -2.75
C ARG A 127 -11.26 22.78 -1.87
N ASP A 128 -11.38 24.10 -1.98
CA ASP A 128 -12.42 24.84 -1.27
C ASP A 128 -13.80 24.65 -1.93
N LYS A 129 -14.83 25.29 -1.37
CA LYS A 129 -16.21 25.22 -1.88
C LYS A 129 -16.38 25.70 -3.32
N ASP A 130 -15.41 26.44 -3.85
CA ASP A 130 -15.39 26.97 -5.21
C ASP A 130 -14.46 26.12 -6.13
N ASP A 131 -14.13 24.90 -5.71
CA ASP A 131 -13.23 23.95 -6.37
C ASP A 131 -11.78 24.42 -6.52
N ARG A 132 -11.36 25.48 -5.81
CA ARG A 132 -10.00 26.04 -5.93
C ARG A 132 -9.03 25.25 -5.08
N VAL A 133 -7.89 24.88 -5.66
CA VAL A 133 -6.79 24.28 -4.90
C VAL A 133 -6.20 25.32 -3.96
N ARG A 134 -6.31 25.06 -2.66
CA ARG A 134 -5.68 25.81 -1.58
C ARG A 134 -4.49 25.03 -1.09
N VAL A 135 -3.37 25.72 -0.89
CA VAL A 135 -2.23 25.20 -0.14
C VAL A 135 -2.32 25.77 1.26
N LEU A 136 -2.23 24.96 2.31
CA LEU A 136 -2.20 25.46 3.69
C LEU A 136 -0.82 26.09 3.88
N PRO A 137 -0.68 27.44 3.89
CA PRO A 137 0.60 28.02 4.22
C PRO A 137 0.90 27.66 5.67
N VAL A 138 2.17 27.67 6.06
CA VAL A 138 2.60 27.52 7.47
C VAL A 138 1.90 28.53 8.40
N HIS A 139 1.30 29.59 7.84
CA HIS A 139 0.53 30.63 8.50
C HIS A 139 -0.91 30.79 7.94
N SER A 140 -1.64 29.70 7.69
CA SER A 140 -3.03 29.78 7.22
C SER A 140 -3.94 30.60 8.17
N LYS A 141 -4.98 31.21 7.62
CA LYS A 141 -5.99 31.92 8.44
C LYS A 141 -6.82 30.88 9.20
N ALA A 142 -7.40 31.27 10.33
CA ALA A 142 -8.24 30.39 11.15
C ALA A 142 -9.39 29.73 10.34
N ALA A 143 -10.01 30.46 9.42
CA ALA A 143 -11.08 29.95 8.56
C ALA A 143 -10.61 28.81 7.63
N ASP A 144 -9.38 28.86 7.12
CA ASP A 144 -8.82 27.81 6.27
C ASP A 144 -8.58 26.53 7.08
N ARG A 145 -8.15 26.66 8.34
CA ARG A 145 -7.99 25.53 9.26
C ARG A 145 -9.32 24.86 9.58
N GLU A 146 -10.36 25.64 9.85
CA GLU A 146 -11.69 25.09 10.16
C GLU A 146 -12.34 24.39 8.97
N ALA A 147 -12.27 25.00 7.77
CA ALA A 147 -12.74 24.35 6.55
C ALA A 147 -12.00 23.02 6.28
N TRP A 148 -10.70 23.01 6.55
CA TRP A 148 -9.87 21.83 6.39
C TRP A 148 -10.16 20.75 7.47
N LYS A 149 -10.33 21.14 8.74
CA LYS A 149 -10.72 20.23 9.84
C LYS A 149 -12.03 19.51 9.51
N ALA A 150 -13.02 20.25 8.97
CA ALA A 150 -14.29 19.70 8.55
C ALA A 150 -14.15 18.66 7.42
N TYR A 151 -13.19 18.85 6.51
CA TYR A 151 -12.96 17.96 5.37
C TYR A 151 -12.22 16.66 5.76
N ASN A 152 -11.18 16.75 6.59
CA ASN A 152 -10.29 15.61 6.90
C ASN A 152 -10.46 15.03 8.32
N ALA A 153 -11.59 15.30 8.98
CA ALA A 153 -11.82 14.90 10.37
C ALA A 153 -10.68 15.34 11.32
N GLY A 154 -10.03 16.46 11.00
CA GLY A 154 -8.92 17.00 11.77
C GLY A 154 -7.58 16.27 11.64
N ILE A 155 -7.36 15.33 10.70
CA ILE A 155 -6.04 14.66 10.58
C ILE A 155 -5.36 14.71 9.21
N ILE A 156 -4.04 14.89 9.24
CA ILE A 156 -3.13 14.77 8.09
C ILE A 156 -2.21 13.61 8.40
N GLY A 157 -1.87 12.81 7.41
CA GLY A 157 -0.74 11.93 7.56
C GLY A 157 -0.16 11.49 6.24
N ALA A 158 1.06 11.01 6.33
CA ALA A 158 1.83 10.43 5.25
C ALA A 158 2.58 9.22 5.80
N TRP A 159 2.91 8.29 4.93
CA TRP A 159 3.64 7.09 5.29
C TRP A 159 4.48 6.61 4.12
N SER A 160 5.53 5.86 4.44
CA SER A 160 6.44 5.21 3.52
C SER A 160 6.63 3.76 3.94
N GLU A 161 7.47 3.02 3.20
CA GLU A 161 7.84 1.66 3.59
C GLU A 161 8.38 1.57 5.03
N ARG A 162 9.02 2.62 5.56
CA ARG A 162 9.74 2.61 6.86
C ARG A 162 9.19 3.54 7.93
N SER A 163 8.32 4.48 7.57
CA SER A 163 7.94 5.56 8.48
C SER A 163 6.52 6.02 8.26
N PHE A 164 5.95 6.67 9.27
CA PHE A 164 4.71 7.41 9.12
C PHE A 164 4.71 8.63 10.03
N MET A 165 3.93 9.64 9.66
CA MET A 165 3.60 10.77 10.51
C MET A 165 2.11 11.07 10.40
N VAL A 166 1.49 11.32 11.54
CA VAL A 166 0.11 11.78 11.65
C VAL A 166 0.11 13.08 12.46
N ARG A 167 -0.60 14.08 11.96
CA ARG A 167 -0.85 15.36 12.63
C ARG A 167 -2.35 15.49 12.85
N ALA A 168 -2.75 15.62 14.10
CA ALA A 168 -4.12 15.91 14.50
C ALA A 168 -4.29 17.40 14.82
N LEU A 169 -5.40 17.98 14.38
CA LEU A 169 -5.82 19.36 14.58
C LEU A 169 -7.21 19.36 15.23
N GLY A 170 -7.39 20.09 16.33
CA GLY A 170 -8.63 20.05 17.10
C GLY A 170 -8.57 19.08 18.28
N GLU A 171 -9.20 19.48 19.38
CA GLU A 171 -9.27 18.73 20.63
C GLU A 171 -9.68 17.26 20.44
N ASP A 172 -10.75 17.00 19.69
CA ASP A 172 -11.24 15.63 19.45
C ASP A 172 -10.22 14.76 18.70
N ALA A 173 -9.64 15.28 17.62
CA ALA A 173 -8.67 14.55 16.82
C ALA A 173 -7.38 14.28 17.61
N ARG A 174 -6.98 15.22 18.47
CA ARG A 174 -5.81 15.07 19.35
C ARG A 174 -6.04 14.00 20.40
N ARG A 175 -7.20 14.00 21.05
CA ARG A 175 -7.63 12.96 22.00
C ARG A 175 -7.63 11.58 21.34
N ASP A 176 -8.17 11.48 20.13
CA ASP A 176 -8.20 10.21 19.39
C ASP A 176 -6.78 9.76 18.99
N LEU A 177 -5.90 10.68 18.59
CA LEU A 177 -4.51 10.37 18.27
C LEU A 177 -3.73 9.91 19.52
N GLU A 178 -3.99 10.52 20.67
CA GLU A 178 -3.43 10.12 21.96
C GLU A 178 -3.86 8.70 22.35
N ALA A 179 -5.12 8.34 22.10
CA ALA A 179 -5.58 6.97 22.33
C ALA A 179 -4.84 5.94 21.45
N VAL A 180 -4.58 6.28 20.18
CA VAL A 180 -3.75 5.44 19.29
C VAL A 180 -2.31 5.35 19.79
N TYR A 181 -1.71 6.44 20.26
CA TYR A 181 -0.37 6.42 20.86
C TYR A 181 -0.30 5.53 22.10
N ASN A 182 -1.29 5.62 23.00
CA ASN A 182 -1.33 4.78 24.19
C ASN A 182 -1.49 3.29 23.84
N ALA A 183 -2.26 2.96 22.80
CA ALA A 183 -2.35 1.60 22.30
C ALA A 183 -1.01 1.11 21.69
N LEU A 184 -0.25 1.97 21.01
CA LEU A 184 1.11 1.64 20.55
C LEU A 184 2.03 1.31 21.72
N LEU A 185 1.99 2.08 22.82
CA LEU A 185 2.78 1.80 24.03
C LEU A 185 2.47 0.43 24.63
N GLY A 186 1.20 0.01 24.58
CA GLY A 186 0.75 -1.28 25.09
C GLY A 186 0.89 -2.45 24.11
N CYS A 187 1.47 -2.24 22.92
CA CYS A 187 1.48 -3.23 21.83
C CYS A 187 0.06 -3.77 21.50
N ASP A 188 -0.95 -2.91 21.64
CA ASP A 188 -2.36 -3.18 21.33
C ASP A 188 -2.73 -2.61 19.95
N ILE A 189 -1.80 -2.69 19.01
CA ILE A 189 -1.98 -2.18 17.65
C ILE A 189 -1.75 -3.30 16.65
N ALA A 190 -2.59 -3.30 15.61
CA ALA A 190 -2.39 -4.03 14.38
C ALA A 190 -2.10 -3.06 13.23
N LEU A 191 -1.05 -3.35 12.45
CA LEU A 191 -0.67 -2.58 11.27
C LEU A 191 -0.92 -3.40 10.01
N SER A 192 -1.59 -2.81 9.03
CA SER A 192 -1.82 -3.46 7.74
C SER A 192 -1.86 -2.43 6.61
N ALA A 193 -1.47 -2.84 5.41
CA ALA A 193 -1.80 -2.08 4.21
C ALA A 193 -3.27 -2.34 3.88
N THR A 194 -4.09 -1.31 3.71
CA THR A 194 -5.48 -1.51 3.31
C THR A 194 -5.51 -2.10 1.91
N ARG A 195 -6.45 -3.01 1.64
CA ARG A 195 -6.65 -3.48 0.27
C ARG A 195 -7.29 -2.36 -0.55
N ALA A 196 -6.65 -1.99 -1.65
CA ALA A 196 -7.27 -1.20 -2.68
C ALA A 196 -8.52 -1.92 -3.22
N LEU A 197 -9.63 -1.19 -3.39
CA LEU A 197 -10.86 -1.74 -3.96
C LEU A 197 -10.74 -2.05 -5.46
N THR A 198 -9.72 -1.50 -6.13
CA THR A 198 -9.45 -1.73 -7.54
C THR A 198 -7.98 -2.14 -7.73
N PRO A 199 -7.61 -2.83 -8.82
CA PRO A 199 -6.22 -3.23 -9.06
C PRO A 199 -5.25 -2.04 -9.20
N PHE A 200 -5.77 -0.82 -9.39
CA PHE A 200 -5.02 0.44 -9.44
C PHE A 200 -5.35 1.39 -8.28
N GLY A 201 -6.28 1.00 -7.40
CA GLY A 201 -6.59 1.72 -6.17
C GLY A 201 -5.38 1.61 -5.24
N ARG A 202 -5.29 2.49 -4.25
CA ARG A 202 -4.11 2.50 -3.39
C ARG A 202 -4.49 2.03 -2.01
N GLY A 203 -3.79 1.00 -1.57
CA GLY A 203 -3.78 0.68 -0.16
C GLY A 203 -3.19 1.85 0.61
N GLY A 204 -3.88 2.31 1.65
CA GLY A 204 -3.34 3.15 2.68
C GLY A 204 -2.68 2.32 3.79
N LEU A 205 -2.14 2.99 4.81
CA LEU A 205 -1.70 2.37 6.05
C LEU A 205 -2.85 2.39 7.07
N ALA A 206 -3.31 1.22 7.50
CA ALA A 206 -4.23 1.07 8.62
C ALA A 206 -3.46 0.83 9.92
N ILE A 207 -3.78 1.64 10.93
CA ILE A 207 -3.27 1.53 12.30
C ILE A 207 -4.48 1.32 13.21
N VAL A 208 -4.69 0.08 13.66
CA VAL A 208 -5.92 -0.36 14.32
C VAL A 208 -5.63 -0.74 15.77
N ILE A 209 -6.47 -0.30 16.72
CA ILE A 209 -6.42 -0.75 18.12
C ILE A 209 -7.01 -2.16 18.18
N ALA A 210 -6.13 -3.15 18.38
CA ALA A 210 -6.47 -4.56 18.20
C ALA A 210 -7.58 -5.02 19.16
N SER A 211 -7.51 -4.61 20.43
CA SER A 211 -8.52 -4.91 21.44
C SER A 211 -9.92 -4.36 21.14
N ARG A 212 -10.05 -3.39 20.23
CA ARG A 212 -11.34 -2.76 19.87
C ARG A 212 -12.00 -3.42 18.66
N ILE A 213 -11.33 -4.33 17.97
CA ILE A 213 -11.90 -5.04 16.81
C ILE A 213 -13.01 -5.97 17.30
N GLN A 214 -14.16 -5.93 16.62
CA GLN A 214 -15.30 -6.79 16.96
C GLN A 214 -14.96 -8.27 16.67
N PRO A 215 -15.40 -9.23 17.50
CA PRO A 215 -15.10 -10.65 17.30
C PRO A 215 -15.45 -11.17 15.89
N ALA A 216 -16.61 -10.78 15.35
CA ALA A 216 -17.01 -11.17 14.01
C ALA A 216 -16.09 -10.61 12.89
N ASP A 217 -15.44 -9.45 13.12
CA ASP A 217 -14.46 -8.91 12.19
C ASP A 217 -13.09 -9.62 12.34
N LEU A 218 -12.75 -10.14 13.54
CA LEU A 218 -11.56 -10.97 13.76
C LEU A 218 -11.66 -12.34 13.06
N ASP A 219 -12.84 -12.98 13.10
CA ASP A 219 -13.07 -14.25 12.41
C ASP A 219 -12.96 -14.08 10.89
N ARG A 220 -13.57 -13.02 10.34
CA ARG A 220 -13.42 -12.69 8.91
C ARG A 220 -11.98 -12.41 8.52
N LEU A 221 -11.22 -11.72 9.38
CA LEU A 221 -9.80 -11.45 9.12
C LEU A 221 -9.01 -12.76 9.04
N ARG A 222 -9.27 -13.69 9.97
CA ARG A 222 -8.65 -15.02 9.94
C ARG A 222 -9.01 -15.79 8.67
N GLU A 223 -10.29 -15.85 8.31
CA GLU A 223 -10.75 -16.51 7.08
C GLU A 223 -10.08 -15.94 5.82
N GLN A 224 -9.93 -14.61 5.75
CA GLN A 224 -9.25 -13.93 4.63
C GLN A 224 -7.76 -14.26 4.57
N ASP A 225 -7.08 -14.34 5.71
CA ASP A 225 -5.67 -14.70 5.79
C ASP A 225 -5.45 -16.17 5.41
N GLU A 226 -6.30 -17.08 5.88
CA GLU A 226 -6.26 -18.50 5.52
C GLU A 226 -6.53 -18.71 4.01
N ASP A 227 -7.49 -17.95 3.46
CA ASP A 227 -7.75 -17.95 2.02
C ASP A 227 -6.55 -17.44 1.21
N GLN A 228 -5.90 -16.37 1.67
CA GLN A 228 -4.70 -15.84 1.03
C GLN A 228 -3.54 -16.83 1.10
N ASP A 229 -3.32 -17.48 2.25
CA ASP A 229 -2.28 -18.50 2.40
C ASP A 229 -2.51 -19.68 1.45
N LEU A 230 -3.77 -20.11 1.30
CA LEU A 230 -4.17 -21.15 0.36
C LEU A 230 -3.90 -20.71 -1.10
N LEU A 231 -4.21 -19.45 -1.44
CA LEU A 231 -3.96 -18.87 -2.75
C LEU A 231 -2.47 -18.83 -3.07
N ASP A 232 -1.66 -18.34 -2.13
CA ASP A 232 -0.21 -18.22 -2.29
C ASP A 232 0.45 -19.60 -2.40
N ALA A 233 0.01 -20.57 -1.59
CA ALA A 233 0.48 -21.96 -1.67
C ALA A 233 0.13 -22.60 -3.02
N THR A 234 -1.09 -22.41 -3.51
CA THR A 234 -1.54 -22.95 -4.81
C THR A 234 -0.77 -22.29 -5.95
N PHE A 235 -0.62 -20.96 -5.92
CA PHE A 235 0.16 -20.23 -6.93
C PHE A 235 1.64 -20.64 -6.93
N LYS A 236 2.23 -20.83 -5.76
CA LYS A 236 3.60 -21.35 -5.63
C LYS A 236 3.75 -22.75 -6.22
N ALA A 237 2.76 -23.62 -6.03
CA ALA A 237 2.76 -24.98 -6.56
C ALA A 237 2.76 -25.03 -8.10
N THR A 238 2.31 -23.96 -8.78
CA THR A 238 2.34 -23.88 -10.26
C THR A 238 3.76 -23.83 -10.86
N GLY A 239 4.77 -23.50 -10.06
CA GLY A 239 6.15 -23.27 -10.50
C GLY A 239 6.41 -21.90 -11.15
N LEU A 240 5.37 -21.10 -11.41
CA LEU A 240 5.53 -19.76 -12.02
C LEU A 240 6.43 -18.82 -11.21
N PRO A 241 6.30 -18.70 -9.87
CA PRO A 241 7.19 -17.84 -9.08
C PRO A 241 8.68 -18.17 -9.25
N ALA A 242 9.01 -19.46 -9.36
CA ALA A 242 10.39 -19.90 -9.58
C ALA A 242 10.90 -19.46 -10.96
N ARG A 243 10.09 -19.60 -12.02
CA ARG A 243 10.47 -19.15 -13.38
C ARG A 243 10.73 -17.65 -13.45
N PHE A 244 9.96 -16.84 -12.72
CA PHE A 244 10.22 -15.40 -12.64
C PHE A 244 11.52 -15.06 -11.87
N ALA A 245 11.85 -15.83 -10.84
CA ALA A 245 13.08 -15.68 -10.08
C ALA A 245 14.34 -16.16 -10.82
N GLU A 246 14.20 -17.07 -11.81
CA GLU A 246 15.29 -17.58 -12.64
C GLU A 246 15.94 -16.55 -13.58
N ARG A 247 15.46 -15.29 -13.58
CA ARG A 247 16.09 -14.20 -14.33
C ARG A 247 17.53 -13.99 -13.83
N ARG A 248 18.51 -14.14 -14.72
CA ARG A 248 19.95 -14.08 -14.39
C ARG A 248 20.61 -12.88 -15.06
N GLY A 249 21.20 -11.99 -14.27
CA GLY A 249 22.26 -11.07 -14.71
C GLY A 249 21.92 -10.17 -15.92
N THR A 250 22.70 -10.29 -16.99
CA THR A 250 22.77 -9.39 -18.16
C THR A 250 21.69 -9.63 -19.23
N ASP A 251 20.64 -10.40 -18.91
CA ASP A 251 19.53 -10.60 -19.85
C ASP A 251 18.98 -9.24 -20.30
N PRO A 252 18.77 -9.00 -21.61
CA PRO A 252 18.27 -7.73 -22.09
C PRO A 252 16.93 -7.42 -21.41
N LEU A 253 16.85 -6.26 -20.77
CA LEU A 253 15.63 -5.78 -20.12
C LEU A 253 14.54 -5.42 -21.14
N PHE A 254 14.93 -5.18 -22.39
CA PHE A 254 14.12 -4.57 -23.43
C PHE A 254 14.29 -5.28 -24.77
N GLY A 255 13.24 -5.24 -25.60
CA GLY A 255 13.20 -5.80 -26.95
C GLY A 255 12.49 -7.16 -27.08
N PRO A 256 12.34 -7.67 -28.31
CA PRO A 256 11.52 -8.86 -28.62
C PRO A 256 12.07 -10.18 -28.08
N ASN A 257 13.33 -10.19 -27.65
CA ASN A 257 14.01 -11.34 -27.05
C ASN A 257 14.23 -11.17 -25.54
N ALA A 258 13.70 -10.10 -24.93
CA ALA A 258 13.76 -9.93 -23.48
C ALA A 258 12.97 -11.06 -22.81
N LYS A 259 13.56 -11.68 -21.79
CA LYS A 259 12.84 -12.67 -21.00
C LYS A 259 11.63 -12.03 -20.32
N PRO A 260 10.54 -12.79 -20.09
CA PRO A 260 9.39 -12.30 -19.34
C PRO A 260 9.81 -11.62 -18.04
N ALA A 261 9.30 -10.42 -17.87
CA ALA A 261 9.50 -9.61 -16.68
C ALA A 261 8.25 -8.79 -16.44
N TYR A 262 8.02 -8.39 -15.20
CA TYR A 262 6.81 -7.68 -14.82
C TYR A 262 7.11 -6.54 -13.84
N PHE A 263 6.26 -5.52 -13.86
CA PHE A 263 6.15 -4.52 -12.80
C PHE A 263 5.24 -5.00 -11.67
N GLY A 264 4.23 -5.82 -11.98
CA GLY A 264 3.37 -6.43 -10.97
C GLY A 264 2.76 -7.75 -11.40
N ILE A 265 2.56 -8.64 -10.44
CA ILE A 265 1.84 -9.91 -10.61
C ILE A 265 0.94 -10.15 -9.40
N ARG A 266 -0.28 -10.63 -9.62
CA ARG A 266 -1.22 -10.88 -8.53
C ARG A 266 -2.15 -12.07 -8.85
N PRO A 267 -1.99 -13.23 -8.19
CA PRO A 267 -2.95 -14.32 -8.32
C PRO A 267 -4.28 -13.95 -7.66
N THR A 268 -5.37 -14.56 -8.12
CA THR A 268 -6.68 -14.58 -7.48
C THR A 268 -7.43 -15.85 -7.88
N TRP A 269 -8.44 -16.20 -7.10
CA TRP A 269 -9.37 -17.26 -7.44
C TRP A 269 -10.25 -16.89 -8.64
N THR A 270 -10.55 -17.88 -9.49
CA THR A 270 -11.60 -17.77 -10.51
C THR A 270 -12.97 -17.63 -9.85
N ARG A 271 -13.92 -17.06 -10.58
CA ARG A 271 -15.30 -16.92 -10.10
C ARG A 271 -15.93 -18.31 -9.86
N GLU A 272 -15.64 -19.24 -10.75
CA GLU A 272 -16.12 -20.62 -10.72
C GLU A 272 -15.66 -21.32 -9.44
N PHE A 273 -14.40 -21.14 -9.01
CA PHE A 273 -13.92 -21.69 -7.75
C PHE A 273 -14.58 -21.05 -6.54
N ILE A 274 -14.78 -19.74 -6.54
CA ILE A 274 -15.46 -19.02 -5.45
C ILE A 274 -16.88 -19.58 -5.25
N GLU A 275 -17.65 -19.74 -6.33
CA GLU A 275 -19.00 -20.31 -6.26
C GLU A 275 -18.98 -21.79 -5.84
N ARG A 276 -18.01 -22.57 -6.35
CA ARG A 276 -17.83 -23.97 -5.96
C ARG A 276 -17.52 -24.13 -4.47
N ARG A 277 -16.62 -23.30 -3.93
CA ARG A 277 -16.26 -23.31 -2.51
C ARG A 277 -17.39 -22.80 -1.61
N LYS A 278 -18.20 -21.87 -2.10
CA LYS A 278 -19.41 -21.44 -1.39
C LYS A 278 -20.43 -22.58 -1.28
N ALA A 279 -20.55 -23.42 -2.31
CA ALA A 279 -21.42 -24.59 -2.30
C ALA A 279 -20.83 -25.75 -1.47
N ASP A 280 -19.51 -25.94 -1.52
CA ASP A 280 -18.78 -26.94 -0.75
C ASP A 280 -17.50 -26.31 -0.12
N PRO A 281 -17.55 -25.91 1.16
CA PRO A 281 -16.40 -25.35 1.85
C PRO A 281 -15.17 -26.28 1.93
N ALA A 282 -15.34 -27.59 1.71
CA ALA A 282 -14.25 -28.56 1.69
C ALA A 282 -13.57 -28.69 0.30
N ALA A 283 -14.10 -28.03 -0.74
CA ALA A 283 -13.55 -28.05 -2.08
C ALA A 283 -12.09 -27.56 -2.09
N ARG A 284 -11.19 -28.38 -2.65
CA ARG A 284 -9.77 -28.05 -2.80
C ARG A 284 -9.53 -27.30 -4.11
N PRO A 285 -8.72 -26.23 -4.12
CA PRO A 285 -8.33 -25.56 -5.36
C PRO A 285 -7.31 -26.37 -6.14
N THR A 286 -7.28 -26.14 -7.44
CA THR A 286 -6.30 -26.62 -8.41
C THR A 286 -5.67 -25.43 -9.14
N GLU A 287 -4.69 -25.67 -10.02
CA GLU A 287 -4.13 -24.57 -10.81
C GLU A 287 -5.11 -23.94 -11.82
N ASP A 288 -6.12 -24.69 -12.26
CA ASP A 288 -7.18 -24.19 -13.14
C ASP A 288 -8.14 -23.22 -12.42
N ASP A 289 -8.12 -23.23 -11.08
CA ASP A 289 -8.89 -22.30 -10.24
C ASP A 289 -8.17 -20.96 -10.03
N LEU A 290 -7.00 -20.77 -10.64
CA LEU A 290 -6.23 -19.54 -10.58
C LEU A 290 -6.42 -18.69 -11.84
N THR A 291 -6.58 -17.38 -11.63
CA THR A 291 -6.30 -16.36 -12.64
C THR A 291 -5.30 -15.37 -12.08
N VAL A 292 -4.42 -14.87 -12.94
CA VAL A 292 -3.27 -14.06 -12.52
C VAL A 292 -3.31 -12.76 -13.27
N TRP A 293 -3.41 -11.65 -12.52
CA TRP A 293 -3.21 -10.33 -13.10
C TRP A 293 -1.73 -10.12 -13.34
N LEU A 294 -1.38 -9.69 -14.54
CA LEU A 294 -0.03 -9.43 -14.99
C LEU A 294 0.07 -8.00 -15.52
N ASN A 295 1.06 -7.27 -15.02
CA ASN A 295 1.57 -6.04 -15.61
C ASN A 295 3.00 -6.29 -16.11
N PRO A 296 3.17 -6.70 -17.38
CA PRO A 296 4.48 -7.05 -17.91
C PRO A 296 5.33 -5.80 -18.13
N MET A 297 6.65 -5.94 -18.04
CA MET A 297 7.57 -5.00 -18.66
C MET A 297 7.39 -5.08 -20.18
N GLU A 298 7.79 -4.03 -20.89
CA GLU A 298 7.67 -3.98 -22.35
C GLU A 298 6.22 -4.10 -22.85
N GLN A 299 5.29 -3.36 -22.22
CA GLN A 299 3.87 -3.35 -22.63
C GLN A 299 3.64 -2.94 -24.09
N ARG A 300 4.63 -2.43 -24.81
CA ARG A 300 4.56 -2.29 -26.28
C ARG A 300 4.47 -3.65 -26.97
N HIS A 301 5.15 -4.68 -26.45
CA HIS A 301 5.22 -6.04 -26.98
C HIS A 301 4.29 -7.03 -26.27
N HIS A 302 3.89 -6.73 -25.03
CA HIS A 302 3.08 -7.62 -24.21
C HIS A 302 1.73 -7.00 -23.82
N ASN A 303 0.70 -7.82 -23.72
CA ASN A 303 -0.60 -7.46 -23.16
C ASN A 303 -0.54 -7.51 -21.63
N PHE A 304 -1.13 -6.53 -20.97
CA PHE A 304 -1.42 -6.58 -19.53
C PHE A 304 -2.86 -7.05 -19.32
N GLY A 305 -3.16 -7.65 -18.17
CA GLY A 305 -4.51 -8.14 -17.86
C GLY A 305 -4.52 -9.41 -17.02
N TRP A 306 -5.66 -10.10 -17.04
CA TRP A 306 -5.87 -11.38 -16.35
C TRP A 306 -5.57 -12.54 -17.29
N PHE A 307 -4.71 -13.46 -16.86
CA PHE A 307 -4.28 -14.62 -17.63
C PHE A 307 -4.39 -15.90 -16.79
N SER A 308 -4.61 -17.03 -17.46
CA SER A 308 -4.52 -18.36 -16.83
C SER A 308 -3.06 -18.73 -16.54
N VAL A 309 -2.85 -19.72 -15.68
CA VAL A 309 -1.53 -20.29 -15.39
C VAL A 309 -0.86 -20.81 -16.67
N ASP A 310 -1.61 -21.51 -17.53
CA ASP A 310 -1.13 -22.01 -18.82
C ASP A 310 -0.69 -20.88 -19.77
N ALA A 311 -1.49 -19.82 -19.88
CA ALA A 311 -1.14 -18.66 -20.69
C ALA A 311 0.17 -18.00 -20.24
N LEU A 312 0.42 -17.94 -18.92
CA LEU A 312 1.68 -17.44 -18.39
C LEU A 312 2.85 -18.39 -18.67
N ARG A 313 2.65 -19.71 -18.64
CA ARG A 313 3.69 -20.69 -19.00
C ARG A 313 4.12 -20.51 -20.47
N ARG A 314 3.15 -20.39 -21.38
CA ARG A 314 3.38 -20.15 -22.81
C ARG A 314 4.10 -18.82 -23.07
N TRP A 315 3.85 -17.80 -22.26
CA TRP A 315 4.56 -16.52 -22.38
C TRP A 315 6.07 -16.67 -22.17
N PHE A 316 6.52 -17.56 -21.27
CA PHE A 316 7.95 -17.85 -21.12
C PHE A 316 8.59 -18.54 -22.31
N ASP A 317 7.78 -19.18 -23.14
CA ASP A 317 8.22 -19.79 -24.40
C ASP A 317 8.06 -18.79 -25.56
N GLY A 318 7.62 -17.56 -25.25
CA GLY A 318 7.42 -16.45 -26.19
C GLY A 318 6.16 -16.62 -27.05
N GLU A 319 5.14 -17.28 -26.51
CA GLU A 319 3.87 -17.57 -27.17
C GLU A 319 2.67 -17.10 -26.34
N GLY A 320 1.50 -17.09 -26.99
CA GLY A 320 0.22 -17.04 -26.30
C GLY A 320 -0.29 -15.63 -26.03
N PRO A 321 -1.39 -15.49 -25.29
CA PRO A 321 -2.18 -14.24 -25.28
C PRO A 321 -1.47 -13.06 -24.60
N VAL A 322 -0.37 -13.31 -23.88
CA VAL A 322 0.47 -12.26 -23.31
C VAL A 322 1.32 -11.58 -24.40
N VAL A 323 1.76 -12.31 -25.42
CA VAL A 323 2.51 -11.74 -26.54
C VAL A 323 1.51 -11.07 -27.50
N LYS A 324 1.77 -9.82 -27.90
CA LYS A 324 0.89 -9.14 -28.87
C LYS A 324 1.05 -9.79 -30.25
N ALA A 325 -0.08 -9.98 -30.93
CA ALA A 325 -0.13 -10.66 -32.23
C ALA A 325 0.85 -10.10 -33.29
N TRP A 326 1.09 -8.78 -33.30
CA TRP A 326 2.03 -8.18 -34.26
C TRP A 326 3.50 -8.55 -33.98
N VAL A 327 3.85 -8.86 -32.72
CA VAL A 327 5.19 -9.35 -32.35
C VAL A 327 5.37 -10.78 -32.82
N GLU A 328 4.33 -11.61 -32.71
CA GLU A 328 4.33 -12.97 -33.25
C GLU A 328 4.53 -12.94 -34.77
N GLN A 329 3.88 -12.02 -35.48
CA GLN A 329 4.03 -11.83 -36.93
C GLN A 329 5.48 -11.44 -37.33
N GLN A 330 6.17 -10.62 -36.54
CA GLN A 330 7.57 -10.26 -36.81
C GLN A 330 8.55 -11.42 -36.61
N ARG A 331 8.24 -12.36 -35.71
CA ARG A 331 9.08 -13.55 -35.44
C ARG A 331 9.05 -14.57 -36.57
N VAL A 332 7.92 -14.71 -37.25
CA VAL A 332 7.75 -15.63 -38.39
C VAL A 332 8.45 -15.09 -39.65
N GLY A 333 9.13 -13.95 -39.53
CA GLY A 333 9.61 -13.16 -40.65
C GLY A 333 8.43 -12.35 -41.19
N PHE A 334 8.65 -11.06 -41.45
CA PHE A 334 7.88 -10.47 -42.54
C PHE A 334 8.11 -11.41 -43.74
N PRO A 335 7.07 -12.08 -44.29
CA PRO A 335 7.25 -12.71 -45.59
C PRO A 335 7.79 -11.62 -46.48
N ASP A 336 9.01 -11.82 -47.01
CA ASP A 336 9.80 -10.82 -47.72
C ASP A 336 8.89 -9.76 -48.30
N GLN A 337 8.75 -8.60 -47.63
CA GLN A 337 8.14 -7.49 -48.31
C GLN A 337 9.04 -7.30 -49.52
N PRO A 338 8.53 -7.46 -50.76
CA PRO A 338 9.35 -7.29 -51.93
C PRO A 338 10.06 -5.96 -51.74
N ALA A 339 11.39 -5.98 -51.84
CA ALA A 339 12.20 -4.77 -51.74
C ALA A 339 11.47 -3.70 -52.57
N PRO A 340 11.17 -2.51 -52.03
CA PRO A 340 10.31 -1.56 -52.71
C PRO A 340 10.79 -1.39 -54.15
N ASP A 341 9.99 -1.86 -55.10
CA ASP A 341 10.34 -1.85 -56.51
C ASP A 341 10.62 -0.41 -56.91
N GLY A 342 11.88 -0.14 -57.24
CA GLY A 342 12.27 1.07 -57.95
C GLY A 342 12.40 2.34 -57.11
N LEU A 343 13.49 2.47 -56.37
CA LEU A 343 14.25 3.72 -56.48
C LEU A 343 15.13 3.60 -57.71
N ALA A 344 14.59 4.05 -58.85
CA ALA A 344 15.36 4.22 -60.07
C ALA A 344 16.54 5.16 -59.78
N PRO A 345 17.79 4.76 -60.07
CA PRO A 345 18.92 5.67 -60.01
C PRO A 345 18.84 6.60 -61.22
N GLY A 346 18.38 7.83 -61.05
CA GLY A 346 18.46 8.81 -62.14
C GLY A 346 17.69 10.10 -61.91
N CYS A 347 18.43 11.14 -61.54
CA CYS A 347 18.41 12.45 -62.21
C CYS A 347 19.56 13.28 -61.59
N GLY A 348 20.73 13.14 -62.19
CA GLY A 348 21.80 14.16 -62.13
C GLY A 348 21.72 15.07 -63.34
#